data_AF-A0A376MN81-F1
#
_entry.id   AF-A0A376MN81-F1
#
_cell.length_a   1.000
_cell.length_b   1.000
_cell.length_c   1.000
_cell.angle_alpha   90.00
_cell.angle_beta   90.00
_cell.angle_gamma   90.00
#
_symmetry.space_group_name_H-M   'P 1'
#
loop_
_entity.id
_entity.type
_entity.pdbx_description
1 polymer ?
#
loop_
_entity_poly.entity_id
_entity_poly.type
_entity_poly.pdbx_seq_one_letter_code
_entity_poly.pdbx_strand_id
1 'polypeptide(L)'
;MQQPAAEELLGLFKKYEFKRWTADVEAGKWLQAKGAKPAARPQETSVADEAPEVTATVISYDNYVTILDEETLKAWIAKLEKAPVFAFDTETDSLDNISANLVGLSFAIEPGVAAYIPVAHDYLDAPDQNLSRGVPLELPKTAAGR
;
A
#
# COMPACT_ATOMS: atom_id res chain seq x y z
N MET A 1 -7.21 -0.80 -15.47
CA MET A 1 -5.90 -1.49 -15.40
C MET A 1 -5.21 -1.31 -16.74
N GLN A 2 -3.99 -0.75 -16.73
CA GLN A 2 -3.18 -0.62 -17.93
C GLN A 2 -2.69 -2.01 -18.35
N GLN A 3 -2.69 -2.29 -19.66
CA GLN A 3 -2.14 -3.54 -20.16
C GLN A 3 -0.61 -3.53 -20.00
N PRO A 4 0.01 -4.68 -19.64
CA PRO A 4 1.45 -4.74 -19.48
C PRO A 4 2.17 -4.43 -20.80
N ALA A 5 3.33 -3.76 -20.71
CA ALA A 5 4.17 -3.43 -21.85
C ALA A 5 4.85 -4.70 -22.42
N ALA A 6 4.13 -5.43 -23.27
CA ALA A 6 4.52 -6.75 -23.75
C ALA A 6 5.92 -6.78 -24.41
N GLU A 7 6.30 -5.70 -25.10
CA GLU A 7 7.60 -5.57 -25.76
C GLU A 7 8.76 -5.45 -24.76
N GLU A 8 8.59 -4.62 -23.72
CA GLU A 8 9.59 -4.46 -22.65
C GLU A 8 9.79 -5.77 -21.88
N LEU A 9 8.69 -6.45 -21.58
CA LEU A 9 8.68 -7.73 -20.88
C LEU A 9 9.34 -8.83 -21.71
N LEU A 10 9.11 -8.86 -23.03
CA LEU A 10 9.79 -9.79 -23.91
C LEU A 10 11.31 -9.57 -23.90
N GLY A 11 11.75 -8.30 -23.90
CA GLY A 11 13.17 -7.94 -23.78
C GLY A 11 13.79 -8.45 -22.48
N LEU A 12 13.11 -8.24 -21.35
CA LEU A 12 13.56 -8.72 -20.04
C LEU A 12 13.58 -10.25 -19.96
N PHE A 13 12.55 -10.93 -20.48
CA PHE A 13 12.49 -12.40 -20.45
C PHE A 13 13.57 -13.04 -21.31
N LYS A 14 13.94 -12.44 -22.43
CA LYS A 14 15.10 -12.87 -23.22
C LYS A 14 16.40 -12.64 -22.46
N LYS A 15 16.58 -11.46 -21.84
CA LYS A 15 17.78 -11.11 -21.06
C LYS A 15 18.03 -12.06 -19.89
N TYR A 16 16.97 -12.46 -19.18
CA TYR A 16 17.06 -13.35 -18.01
C TYR A 16 16.73 -14.83 -18.32
N GLU A 17 16.66 -15.20 -19.60
CA GLU A 17 16.40 -16.56 -20.08
C GLU A 17 15.11 -17.22 -19.55
N PHE A 18 14.05 -16.45 -19.32
CA PHE A 18 12.74 -16.97 -18.95
C PHE A 18 12.01 -17.55 -20.19
N LYS A 19 12.52 -18.69 -20.67
CA LYS A 19 12.11 -19.34 -21.94
C LYS A 19 10.61 -19.61 -22.03
N ARG A 20 9.99 -20.06 -20.93
CA ARG A 20 8.54 -20.30 -20.87
C ARG A 20 7.75 -19.02 -21.07
N TRP A 21 8.09 -17.97 -20.35
CA TRP A 21 7.37 -16.69 -20.43
C TRP A 21 7.64 -15.95 -21.74
N THR A 22 8.82 -16.12 -22.33
CA THR A 22 9.12 -15.63 -23.68
C THR A 22 8.13 -16.22 -24.69
N ALA A 23 7.97 -17.56 -24.69
CA ALA A 23 7.02 -18.24 -25.56
C ALA A 23 5.56 -17.84 -25.27
N ASP A 24 5.20 -17.66 -24.00
CA ASP A 24 3.86 -17.23 -23.61
C ASP A 24 3.54 -15.81 -24.10
N VAL A 25 4.49 -14.87 -24.02
CA VAL A 25 4.32 -13.49 -24.51
C VAL A 25 4.23 -13.45 -26.03
N GLU A 26 5.12 -14.16 -26.72
CA GLU A 26 5.11 -14.26 -28.19
C GLU A 26 3.82 -14.93 -28.71
N ALA A 27 3.25 -15.86 -27.94
CA ALA A 27 1.98 -16.50 -28.26
C ALA A 27 0.75 -15.66 -27.85
N GLY A 28 0.92 -14.49 -27.23
CA GLY A 28 -0.16 -13.66 -26.70
C GLY A 28 -0.94 -14.30 -25.54
N LYS A 29 -0.40 -15.38 -24.94
CA LYS A 29 -1.01 -16.19 -23.86
C LYS A 29 -0.48 -15.86 -22.48
N TRP A 30 0.52 -14.99 -22.40
CA TRP A 30 1.08 -14.55 -21.13
C TRP A 30 0.00 -13.85 -20.30
N LEU A 31 -0.10 -14.21 -19.01
CA LEU A 31 -1.21 -13.90 -18.08
C LEU A 31 -2.58 -14.54 -18.39
N GLN A 32 -2.72 -15.38 -19.43
CA GLN A 32 -3.96 -16.13 -19.68
C GLN A 32 -4.07 -17.44 -18.88
N ALA A 33 -3.14 -17.71 -17.96
CA ALA A 33 -3.24 -18.87 -17.08
C ALA A 33 -4.42 -18.69 -16.10
N LYS A 34 -5.52 -19.41 -16.38
CA LYS A 34 -6.56 -19.69 -15.39
C LYS A 34 -5.93 -20.47 -14.22
N GLY A 35 -5.77 -19.80 -13.08
CA GLY A 35 -5.68 -20.46 -11.78
C GLY A 35 -4.40 -20.20 -10.99
N ALA A 36 -4.34 -19.07 -10.28
CA ALA A 36 -3.97 -19.11 -8.88
C ALA A 36 -5.29 -19.18 -8.09
N LYS A 37 -5.50 -20.24 -7.31
CA LYS A 37 -6.59 -20.30 -6.33
C LYS A 37 -6.48 -19.07 -5.42
N PRO A 38 -7.53 -18.25 -5.24
CA PRO A 38 -7.65 -17.47 -4.02
C PRO A 38 -7.83 -18.48 -2.89
N ALA A 39 -6.86 -18.54 -1.99
CA ALA A 39 -7.14 -19.01 -0.64
C ALA A 39 -8.06 -17.98 0.03
N ALA A 40 -8.97 -18.47 0.87
CA ALA A 40 -10.00 -17.77 1.63
C ALA A 40 -11.28 -17.37 0.85
N ARG A 41 -12.29 -18.24 1.05
CA ARG A 41 -13.72 -18.01 0.83
C ARG A 41 -14.20 -16.94 1.83
N PRO A 42 -14.82 -15.83 1.40
CA PRO A 42 -15.55 -14.97 2.34
C PRO A 42 -16.71 -15.76 2.91
N GLN A 43 -16.73 -15.90 4.23
CA GLN A 43 -17.84 -16.46 4.97
C GLN A 43 -18.97 -15.44 4.94
N GLU A 44 -20.11 -15.80 4.36
CA GLU A 44 -21.31 -14.98 4.35
C GLU A 44 -21.71 -14.62 5.79
N THR A 45 -21.64 -13.35 6.12
CA THR A 45 -22.34 -12.78 7.27
C THR A 45 -23.49 -11.96 6.72
N SER A 46 -24.69 -12.51 6.84
CA SER A 46 -25.93 -11.79 6.58
C SER A 46 -26.16 -10.77 7.68
N VAL A 47 -26.08 -9.49 7.34
CA VAL A 47 -26.83 -8.43 8.01
C VAL A 47 -27.25 -7.44 6.95
N ALA A 48 -28.55 -7.38 6.72
CA ALA A 48 -29.19 -6.36 5.92
C ALA A 48 -29.09 -5.04 6.67
N ASP A 49 -28.38 -4.08 6.07
CA ASP A 49 -28.76 -2.68 6.14
C ASP A 49 -28.39 -2.05 4.79
N GLU A 50 -29.34 -1.33 4.21
CA GLU A 50 -29.27 -0.80 2.85
C GLU A 50 -28.34 0.43 2.85
N ALA A 51 -27.03 0.17 2.82
CA ALA A 51 -26.02 1.21 2.67
C ALA A 51 -26.14 1.86 1.29
N PRO A 52 -26.03 3.19 1.19
CA PRO A 52 -26.11 3.88 -0.10
C PRO A 52 -25.04 3.30 -1.04
N GLU A 53 -25.45 3.05 -2.28
CA GLU A 53 -24.61 2.53 -3.35
C GLU A 53 -23.45 3.51 -3.59
N VAL A 54 -22.33 3.27 -2.91
CA VAL A 54 -21.10 4.05 -3.11
C VAL A 54 -20.57 3.66 -4.47
N THR A 55 -20.94 4.43 -5.49
CA THR A 55 -20.28 4.35 -6.79
C THR A 55 -18.77 4.41 -6.55
N ALA A 56 -18.08 3.35 -6.94
CA ALA A 56 -16.63 3.26 -6.82
C ALA A 56 -16.03 4.34 -7.71
N THR A 57 -15.76 5.50 -7.11
CA THR A 57 -15.03 6.58 -7.75
C THR A 57 -13.63 6.05 -8.01
N VAL A 58 -13.11 6.29 -9.22
CA VAL A 58 -11.73 5.95 -9.53
C VAL A 58 -10.85 6.84 -8.67
N ILE A 59 -10.29 6.27 -7.60
CA ILE A 59 -9.37 6.97 -6.71
C ILE A 59 -8.03 7.04 -7.41
N SER A 60 -7.56 8.26 -7.71
CA SER A 60 -6.20 8.47 -8.22
C SER A 60 -5.18 8.31 -7.10
N TYR A 61 -4.01 7.79 -7.44
CA TYR A 61 -2.87 7.63 -6.56
C TYR A 61 -1.87 8.79 -6.66
N ASP A 62 -2.15 9.79 -7.51
CA ASP A 62 -1.22 10.89 -7.80
C ASP A 62 -0.86 11.74 -6.56
N ASN A 63 -1.73 11.75 -5.55
CA ASN A 63 -1.50 12.50 -4.30
C ASN A 63 -0.97 11.61 -3.16
N TYR A 64 -0.48 10.41 -3.47
CA TYR A 64 0.10 9.53 -2.46
C TYR A 64 1.57 9.91 -2.28
N VAL A 65 1.95 10.19 -1.04
CA VAL A 65 3.30 10.67 -0.73
C VAL A 65 4.06 9.68 0.14
N THR A 66 5.34 9.46 -0.20
CA THR A 66 6.29 8.79 0.68
C THR A 66 6.99 9.84 1.54
N ILE A 67 6.81 9.76 2.86
CA ILE A 67 7.37 10.72 3.82
C ILE A 67 8.73 10.19 4.29
N LEU A 68 9.81 10.88 3.92
CA LEU A 68 11.19 10.51 4.29
C LEU A 68 11.88 11.53 5.21
N ASP A 69 11.19 12.62 5.55
CA ASP A 69 11.71 13.72 6.35
C ASP A 69 10.74 14.16 7.45
N GLU A 70 11.29 14.75 8.51
CA GLU A 70 10.50 15.18 9.67
C GLU A 70 9.56 16.35 9.38
N GLU A 71 9.91 17.23 8.44
CA GLU A 71 9.10 18.42 8.14
C GLU A 71 7.76 18.00 7.52
N THR A 72 7.84 17.12 6.52
CA THR A 72 6.66 16.53 5.87
C THR A 72 5.85 15.69 6.88
N LEU A 73 6.51 14.93 7.76
CA LEU A 73 5.83 14.18 8.81
C LEU A 73 5.04 15.11 9.76
N LYS A 74 5.66 16.19 10.23
CA LYS A 74 5.02 17.18 11.10
C LYS A 74 3.83 17.86 10.41
N ALA A 75 3.96 18.17 9.12
CA ALA A 75 2.87 18.71 8.33
C ALA A 75 1.69 17.74 8.21
N TRP A 76 1.94 16.44 8.08
CA TRP A 76 0.91 15.40 8.06
C TRP A 76 0.27 15.17 9.43
N ILE A 77 1.04 15.18 10.51
CA ILE A 77 0.52 15.12 11.88
C ILE A 77 -0.47 16.26 12.13
N ALA A 78 -0.12 17.50 11.76
CA ALA A 78 -1.02 18.65 11.88
C ALA A 78 -2.30 18.56 11.02
N LYS A 79 -2.28 17.80 9.92
CA LYS A 79 -3.49 17.49 9.13
C LYS A 79 -4.35 16.44 9.81
N LEU A 80 -3.72 15.36 10.31
CA LEU A 80 -4.39 14.26 11.01
C LEU A 80 -5.13 14.76 12.26
N GLU A 81 -4.53 15.67 13.02
CA GLU A 81 -5.15 16.29 14.21
C GLU A 81 -6.43 17.08 13.90
N LYS A 82 -6.55 17.62 12.69
CA LYS A 82 -7.70 18.43 12.26
C LYS A 82 -8.73 17.63 11.48
N ALA A 83 -8.37 16.42 11.04
CA ALA A 83 -9.26 15.55 10.29
C ALA A 83 -10.39 15.04 11.21
N PRO A 84 -11.65 15.01 10.74
CA PRO A 84 -12.76 14.50 11.55
C PRO A 84 -12.59 13.01 11.87
N VAL A 85 -12.06 12.26 10.90
CA VAL A 85 -11.60 10.87 10.98
C VAL A 85 -10.46 10.69 9.99
N PHE A 86 -9.63 9.67 10.18
CA PHE A 86 -8.62 9.27 9.21
C PHE A 86 -8.45 7.75 9.22
N ALA A 87 -8.04 7.19 8.09
CA ALA A 87 -7.62 5.80 8.01
C ALA A 87 -6.16 5.67 8.46
N PHE A 88 -5.83 4.54 9.10
CA PHE A 88 -4.50 4.20 9.57
C PHE A 88 -4.24 2.72 9.31
N ASP A 89 -3.03 2.39 8.85
CA ASP A 89 -2.59 1.02 8.60
C ASP A 89 -1.10 0.84 8.88
N THR A 90 -0.68 -0.41 9.08
CA THR A 90 0.70 -0.78 9.40
C THR A 90 1.23 -1.84 8.46
N GLU A 91 2.49 -1.71 8.04
CA GLU A 91 3.20 -2.71 7.24
C GLU A 91 4.21 -3.46 8.11
N THR A 92 4.23 -4.79 8.00
CA THR A 92 5.11 -5.66 8.80
C THR A 92 5.88 -6.65 7.93
N ASP A 93 6.94 -7.22 8.48
CA ASP A 93 7.75 -8.27 7.84
C ASP A 93 7.19 -9.70 8.05
N SER A 94 6.15 -9.83 8.87
CA SER A 94 5.57 -11.11 9.27
C SER A 94 4.07 -10.99 9.57
N LEU A 95 3.35 -12.10 9.36
CA LEU A 95 1.96 -12.26 9.77
C LEU A 95 1.82 -12.63 11.27
N ASP A 96 2.90 -13.08 11.91
CA ASP A 96 2.89 -13.37 13.35
C ASP A 96 2.96 -12.07 14.16
N ASN A 97 1.84 -11.65 14.74
CA ASN A 97 1.72 -10.35 15.40
C ASN A 97 2.69 -10.16 16.58
N ILE A 98 3.14 -11.24 17.23
CA ILE A 98 4.02 -11.15 18.40
C ILE A 98 5.48 -10.91 18.00
N SER A 99 5.94 -11.52 16.92
CA SER A 99 7.34 -11.40 16.45
C SER A 99 7.54 -10.46 15.26
N ALA A 100 6.46 -9.97 14.65
CA ALA A 100 6.52 -9.05 13.53
C ALA A 100 7.22 -7.73 13.90
N ASN A 101 8.09 -7.27 13.01
CA ASN A 101 8.68 -5.95 13.09
C ASN A 101 7.88 -4.96 12.24
N LEU A 102 7.77 -3.73 12.73
CA LEU A 102 7.21 -2.63 11.96
C LEU A 102 8.16 -2.24 10.82
N VAL A 103 7.63 -2.23 9.60
CA VAL A 103 8.33 -1.84 8.36
C VAL A 103 7.93 -0.43 7.93
N GLY A 104 6.66 -0.06 8.11
CA GLY A 104 6.16 1.28 7.83
C GLY A 104 4.74 1.51 8.33
N LEU A 105 4.26 2.75 8.21
CA LEU A 105 2.91 3.16 8.59
C LEU A 105 2.26 3.91 7.43
N SER A 106 0.93 3.84 7.33
CA SER A 106 0.19 4.63 6.36
C SER A 106 -1.02 5.34 6.97
N PHE A 107 -1.38 6.46 6.36
CA PHE A 107 -2.51 7.29 6.76
C PHE A 107 -3.28 7.79 5.54
N ALA A 108 -4.60 7.96 5.66
CA ALA A 108 -5.41 8.68 4.68
C ALA A 108 -6.41 9.60 5.37
N ILE A 109 -6.41 10.88 5.00
CA ILE A 109 -7.31 11.89 5.58
C ILE A 109 -8.58 12.08 4.74
N GLU A 110 -8.51 11.80 3.45
CA GLU A 110 -9.64 11.90 2.49
C GLU A 110 -9.41 10.89 1.34
N PRO A 111 -10.47 10.48 0.60
CA PRO A 111 -10.31 9.61 -0.56
C PRO A 111 -9.32 10.19 -1.57
N GLY A 112 -8.28 9.43 -1.89
CA GLY A 112 -7.22 9.87 -2.82
C GLY A 112 -6.14 10.74 -2.19
N VAL A 113 -6.14 10.98 -0.88
CA VAL A 113 -5.09 11.73 -0.17
C VAL A 113 -4.51 10.88 0.96
N ALA A 114 -3.35 10.26 0.69
CA ALA A 114 -2.71 9.31 1.59
C ALA A 114 -1.20 9.51 1.68
N ALA A 115 -0.61 9.02 2.76
CA ALA A 115 0.83 9.02 2.99
C ALA A 115 1.31 7.65 3.48
N TYR A 116 2.54 7.31 3.10
CA TYR A 116 3.30 6.18 3.61
C TYR A 116 4.60 6.66 4.25
N ILE A 117 4.91 6.14 5.44
CA ILE A 117 6.10 6.45 6.22
C ILE A 117 6.91 5.15 6.36
N PRO A 118 7.94 4.94 5.50
CA PRO A 118 8.85 3.81 5.65
C PRO A 118 9.83 4.06 6.80
N VAL A 119 10.02 3.05 7.67
CA VAL A 119 10.91 3.15 8.85
C VAL A 119 11.95 2.03 8.96
N ALA A 120 11.81 0.97 8.16
CA ALA A 120 12.70 -0.19 8.22
C ALA A 120 12.83 -1.00 6.92
N HIS A 121 12.68 -0.39 5.74
CA HIS A 121 13.07 -1.07 4.49
C HIS A 121 14.59 -1.22 4.43
N ASP A 122 15.08 -2.42 4.13
CA ASP A 122 16.50 -2.78 4.19
C ASP A 122 17.02 -3.52 2.94
N TYR A 123 16.32 -3.39 1.81
CA TYR A 123 16.79 -3.90 0.52
C TYR A 123 17.96 -3.07 -0.04
N LEU A 124 18.65 -3.64 -1.04
CA LEU A 124 19.75 -2.95 -1.74
C LEU A 124 19.26 -1.63 -2.36
N ASP A 125 19.93 -0.52 -2.04
CA ASP A 125 19.58 0.84 -2.49
C ASP A 125 18.25 1.38 -1.92
N ALA A 126 17.76 0.85 -0.80
CA ALA A 126 16.65 1.47 -0.06
C ALA A 126 17.00 2.93 0.27
N PRO A 127 16.06 3.88 0.06
CA PRO A 127 16.32 5.28 0.34
C PRO A 127 16.55 5.52 1.84
N ASP A 128 17.26 6.60 2.16
CA ASP A 128 17.50 7.02 3.54
C ASP A 128 16.17 7.28 4.26
N GLN A 129 15.87 6.42 5.24
CA GLN A 129 14.68 6.50 6.08
C GLN A 129 15.04 7.21 7.39
N ASN A 130 15.18 8.53 7.33
CA ASN A 130 15.62 9.36 8.45
C ASN A 130 14.60 9.44 9.61
N LEU A 131 13.47 8.76 9.49
CA LEU A 131 12.43 8.60 10.49
C LEU A 131 12.59 7.23 11.13
N SER A 132 13.47 7.12 12.14
CA SER A 132 13.73 5.84 12.80
C SER A 132 12.48 5.28 13.49
N ARG A 133 12.41 3.94 13.67
CA ARG A 133 11.36 3.24 14.43
C ARG A 133 11.08 3.82 15.83
N GLY A 134 12.04 4.52 16.41
CA GLY A 134 11.94 5.11 17.74
C GLY A 134 11.43 6.55 17.77
N VAL A 135 11.15 7.17 16.62
CA VAL A 135 10.49 8.48 16.59
C VAL A 135 9.07 8.27 17.12
N PRO A 136 8.75 8.73 18.34
CA PRO A 136 7.38 8.61 18.80
C PRO A 136 6.54 9.51 17.89
N LEU A 137 5.52 8.94 17.23
CA LEU A 137 4.40 9.76 16.79
C LEU A 137 3.69 10.23 18.06
N GLU A 138 4.24 11.25 18.72
CA GLU A 138 3.49 12.00 19.72
C GLU A 138 2.45 12.81 18.96
N LEU A 139 1.35 12.16 18.59
CA LEU A 139 0.11 12.86 18.30
C LEU A 139 -0.20 13.65 19.58
N PRO A 140 -0.29 14.98 19.53
CA PRO A 140 -0.63 15.76 20.71
C PRO A 140 -1.95 15.20 21.22
N LYS A 141 -1.96 14.88 22.51
CA LYS A 141 -3.14 14.44 23.25
C LYS A 141 -4.17 15.55 23.19
N THR A 142 -4.95 15.59 22.13
CA THR A 142 -5.96 16.61 21.96
C THR A 142 -7.20 16.11 22.68
N ALA A 143 -7.48 16.79 23.78
CA ALA A 143 -8.70 16.77 24.58
C ALA A 143 -9.83 15.88 24.01
N ALA A 144 -9.92 14.65 24.52
CA ALA A 144 -11.21 13.97 24.66
C ALA A 144 -12.05 14.80 25.64
N GLY A 145 -12.64 15.87 25.12
CA GLY A 145 -13.58 16.75 25.80
C GLY A 145 -14.99 16.45 25.33
N ARG A 146 -15.49 15.25 25.70
CA ARG A 146 -16.82 15.01 26.29
C ARG A 146 -17.09 13.52 26.42
#